data_AF-A0A925J9L4-F1
#
_entry.id   AF-A0A925J9L4-F1
#
_cell.length_a   1.000
_cell.length_b   1.000
_cell.length_c   1.000
_cell.angle_alpha   90.00
_cell.angle_beta   90.00
_cell.angle_gamma   90.00
#
_symmetry.space_group_name_H-M   'P 1'
#
loop_
_entity.id
_entity.type
_entity.pdbx_description
1 polymer ?
#
loop_
_entity_poly.entity_id
_entity_poly.type
_entity_poly.pdbx_seq_one_letter_code
_entity_poly.pdbx_strand_id
1 'polypeptide(L)'
;MPATTLQSARTKKVLVIEDEGDMCLVLDLLLNSSTTEVDHVKSLGAAREYISSASPELIVLDNRLPDGFGIDFIRFIKEKLPNARIIMMSGIDLAAKDLALESGADSFLEKPFTKAQLMDSVNRLLN
;
A
#
# COMPACT_ATOMS: atom_id res chain seq x y z
N MET A 1 39.02 2.66 -17.17
CA MET A 1 38.03 2.01 -16.29
C MET A 1 36.93 3.03 -16.04
N PRO A 2 35.73 2.90 -16.61
CA PRO A 2 34.66 3.86 -16.34
C PRO A 2 34.03 3.57 -14.97
N ALA A 3 33.71 4.66 -14.28
CA ALA A 3 33.17 4.70 -12.93
C ALA A 3 31.85 3.92 -12.83
N THR A 4 31.77 3.02 -11.86
CA THR A 4 30.50 2.49 -11.36
C THR A 4 29.78 3.64 -10.66
N THR A 5 28.90 4.32 -11.39
CA THR A 5 27.85 5.13 -10.78
C THR A 5 27.03 4.18 -9.91
N LEU A 6 27.32 4.15 -8.61
CA LEU A 6 26.40 3.65 -7.61
C LEU A 6 25.18 4.56 -7.71
N GLN A 7 24.26 4.17 -8.58
CA GLN A 7 22.93 4.73 -8.63
C GLN A 7 22.35 4.47 -7.25
N SER A 8 22.31 5.51 -6.41
CA SER A 8 21.71 5.45 -5.10
C SER A 8 20.31 4.89 -5.28
N ALA A 9 20.15 3.60 -5.01
CA ALA A 9 18.86 2.95 -5.13
C ALA A 9 17.96 3.68 -4.15
N ARG A 10 17.04 4.53 -4.66
CA ARG A 10 16.04 5.13 -3.78
C ARG A 10 15.28 3.98 -3.17
N THR A 11 15.37 3.87 -1.85
CA THR A 11 14.52 2.94 -1.10
C THR A 11 13.08 3.38 -1.29
N LYS A 12 12.27 2.52 -1.91
CA LYS A 12 10.86 2.78 -2.15
C LYS A 12 10.12 2.65 -0.84
N LYS A 13 9.38 3.68 -0.43
CA LYS A 13 8.60 3.64 0.82
C LYS A 13 7.21 3.10 0.55
N VAL A 14 6.85 2.05 1.26
CA VAL A 14 5.54 1.42 1.24
C VAL A 14 4.88 1.62 2.60
N LEU A 15 3.64 2.09 2.61
CA LEU A 15 2.83 2.16 3.82
C LEU A 15 1.77 1.05 3.76
N VAL A 16 1.72 0.23 4.79
CA VAL A 16 0.69 -0.79 4.99
C VAL A 16 -0.26 -0.31 6.08
N ILE A 17 -1.55 -0.26 5.75
CA ILE A 17 -2.63 0.16 6.65
C ILE A 17 -3.49 -1.07 6.92
N GLU A 18 -3.19 -1.77 8.01
CA GLU A 18 -3.75 -3.08 8.36
C GLU A 18 -3.75 -3.25 9.89
N ASP A 19 -4.90 -3.59 10.47
CA ASP A 19 -5.02 -3.78 11.91
C ASP A 19 -4.65 -5.20 12.37
N GLU A 20 -4.82 -6.19 11.47
CA GLU A 20 -4.46 -7.58 11.74
C GLU A 20 -2.93 -7.76 11.79
N GLY A 21 -2.41 -8.01 13.00
CA GLY A 21 -0.98 -8.16 13.23
C GLY A 21 -0.33 -9.29 12.42
N ASP A 22 -1.04 -10.41 12.24
CA ASP A 22 -0.58 -11.52 11.42
C ASP A 22 -0.43 -11.12 9.94
N MET A 23 -1.37 -10.34 9.41
CA MET A 23 -1.31 -9.85 8.03
C MET A 23 -0.20 -8.81 7.87
N CYS A 24 -0.05 -7.90 8.83
CA CYS A 24 1.05 -6.94 8.89
C CYS A 24 2.42 -7.65 8.83
N LEU A 25 2.63 -8.71 9.62
CA LEU A 25 3.85 -9.53 9.60
C LEU A 25 4.08 -10.19 8.24
N VAL A 26 3.04 -10.75 7.64
CA VAL A 26 3.13 -11.36 6.30
C VAL A 26 3.50 -10.30 5.27
N LEU A 27 2.82 -9.16 5.25
CA LEU A 27 3.08 -8.07 4.32
C LEU A 27 4.50 -7.53 4.48
N ASP A 28 4.98 -7.38 5.72
CA ASP A 28 6.38 -7.00 5.97
C ASP A 28 7.34 -8.02 5.35
N LEU A 29 7.17 -9.30 5.66
CA LEU A 29 8.03 -10.36 5.13
C LEU A 29 8.02 -10.45 3.59
N LEU A 30 6.90 -10.09 2.97
CA LEU A 30 6.74 -10.16 1.52
C LEU A 30 7.27 -8.91 0.79
N LEU A 31 7.05 -7.73 1.36
CA LEU A 31 7.32 -6.44 0.71
C LEU A 31 8.69 -5.87 1.10
N ASN A 32 9.15 -6.17 2.31
CA ASN A 32 10.42 -5.68 2.83
C ASN A 32 11.57 -6.32 2.06
N SER A 33 12.45 -5.50 1.52
CA SER A 33 13.53 -5.91 0.63
C SER A 33 14.64 -4.87 0.66
N SER A 34 15.82 -5.19 0.13
CA SER A 34 16.97 -4.27 0.11
C SER A 34 16.72 -2.92 -0.58
N THR A 35 15.63 -2.81 -1.35
CA THR A 35 15.22 -1.62 -2.09
C THR A 35 13.85 -1.05 -1.66
N THR A 36 13.21 -1.64 -0.65
CA THR A 36 11.85 -1.30 -0.24
C THR A 36 11.75 -1.24 1.28
N GLU A 37 11.32 -0.10 1.81
CA GLU A 37 11.07 0.11 3.23
C GLU A 37 9.55 0.09 3.47
N VAL A 38 9.11 -0.75 4.39
CA VAL A 38 7.68 -0.95 4.69
C VAL A 38 7.40 -0.40 6.07
N ASP A 39 6.45 0.53 6.15
CA ASP A 39 5.94 1.08 7.41
C ASP A 39 4.50 0.59 7.60
N HIS A 40 4.10 0.36 8.85
CA HIS A 40 2.81 -0.25 9.16
C HIS A 40 2.04 0.58 10.18
N VAL A 41 0.77 0.81 9.87
CA VAL A 41 -0.18 1.51 10.72
C VAL A 41 -1.46 0.70 10.84
N LYS A 42 -2.07 0.74 12.03
CA LYS A 42 -3.22 -0.13 12.36
C LYS A 42 -4.58 0.56 12.24
N SER A 43 -4.59 1.84 11.85
CA SER A 43 -5.79 2.65 11.79
C SER A 43 -5.68 3.75 10.74
N LEU A 44 -6.85 4.20 10.26
CA LEU A 44 -6.95 5.35 9.35
C LEU A 44 -6.40 6.64 9.99
N GLY A 45 -6.58 6.80 11.31
CA GLY A 45 -6.03 7.92 12.06
C GLY A 45 -4.50 7.94 12.00
N ALA A 46 -3.86 6.82 12.33
CA ALA A 46 -2.40 6.69 12.27
C ALA A 46 -1.87 6.84 10.83
N ALA A 47 -2.59 6.30 9.84
CA ALA A 47 -2.25 6.47 8.43
C ALA A 47 -2.26 7.95 8.01
N ARG A 48 -3.23 8.72 8.49
CA ARG A 48 -3.34 10.15 8.21
C ARG A 48 -2.20 10.97 8.83
N GLU A 49 -1.79 10.64 10.05
CA GLU A 49 -0.62 11.25 10.69
C GLU A 49 0.67 10.90 9.94
N TYR A 50 0.81 9.63 9.52
CA TYR A 50 1.95 9.17 8.74
C TYR A 50 2.04 9.88 7.39
N ILE A 51 0.95 9.93 6.61
CA ILE A 51 0.89 10.61 5.31
C ILE A 51 1.17 12.12 5.42
N SER A 52 0.91 12.72 6.58
CA SER A 52 1.23 14.13 6.82
C SER A 52 2.72 14.37 7.09
N SER A 53 3.44 13.35 7.56
CA SER A 53 4.86 13.45 7.94
C SER A 53 5.81 12.78 6.94
N ALA A 54 5.30 11.81 6.18
CA ALA A 54 6.03 11.00 5.22
C ALA A 54 5.26 10.88 3.91
N SER A 55 5.99 10.63 2.82
CA SER A 55 5.43 10.47 1.48
C SER A 55 5.76 9.08 0.94
N PRO A 56 4.94 8.06 1.26
CA PRO A 56 5.08 6.73 0.66
C PRO A 56 4.74 6.77 -0.83
N GLU A 57 5.43 5.93 -1.60
CA GLU A 57 5.19 5.77 -3.05
C GLU A 57 4.09 4.74 -3.31
N LEU A 58 3.94 3.77 -2.42
CA LEU A 58 2.91 2.75 -2.46
C LEU A 58 2.20 2.67 -1.12
N ILE A 59 0.88 2.57 -1.15
CA ILE A 59 0.04 2.43 0.03
C ILE A 59 -0.79 1.16 -0.18
N VAL A 60 -0.62 0.20 0.72
CA VAL A 60 -1.43 -1.00 0.82
C VAL A 60 -2.46 -0.75 1.91
N LEU A 61 -3.74 -0.70 1.53
CA LEU A 61 -4.82 -0.27 2.41
C LEU A 61 -5.86 -1.37 2.53
N ASP A 62 -6.11 -1.83 3.75
CA ASP A 62 -7.25 -2.70 4.00
C ASP A 62 -8.57 -1.93 3.94
N ASN A 63 -9.60 -2.55 3.38
CA ASN A 63 -10.91 -1.95 3.28
C ASN A 63 -11.62 -1.86 4.62
N ARG A 64 -11.38 -2.77 5.56
CA ARG A 64 -12.09 -2.85 6.83
C ARG A 64 -11.12 -2.68 7.98
N LEU A 65 -11.07 -1.46 8.52
CA LEU A 65 -10.25 -1.09 9.65
C LEU A 65 -11.13 -0.82 10.89
N PRO A 66 -10.57 -0.85 12.10
CA PRO A 66 -11.32 -0.59 13.34
C PRO A 66 -11.97 0.80 13.36
N ASP A 67 -11.38 1.77 12.67
CA ASP A 67 -11.82 3.17 12.64
C ASP A 67 -12.65 3.55 11.40
N GLY A 68 -12.93 2.60 10.49
CA GLY A 68 -13.77 2.85 9.31
C GLY A 68 -13.38 2.05 8.07
N PHE A 69 -13.83 2.53 6.91
CA PHE A 69 -13.58 1.87 5.63
C PHE A 69 -12.41 2.51 4.87
N GLY A 70 -11.47 1.69 4.42
CA GLY A 70 -10.32 2.14 3.62
C GLY A 70 -10.73 2.84 2.32
N ILE A 71 -11.85 2.43 1.71
CA ILE A 71 -12.31 3.04 0.45
C ILE A 71 -12.53 4.56 0.56
N ASP A 72 -13.05 5.04 1.68
CA ASP A 72 -13.27 6.47 1.93
C ASP A 72 -11.94 7.23 2.05
N PHE A 73 -10.91 6.54 2.53
CA PHE A 73 -9.58 7.10 2.74
C PHE A 73 -8.76 7.24 1.44
N ILE A 74 -9.12 6.52 0.37
CA ILE A 74 -8.44 6.60 -0.93
C ILE A 74 -8.44 8.04 -1.46
N ARG A 75 -9.59 8.74 -1.33
CA ARG A 75 -9.71 10.12 -1.79
C ARG A 75 -8.77 11.05 -1.03
N PHE A 76 -8.71 10.91 0.30
CA PHE A 76 -7.78 11.68 1.14
C PHE A 76 -6.32 11.42 0.75
N ILE A 77 -5.96 10.16 0.52
CA ILE A 77 -4.62 9.79 0.05
C ILE A 77 -4.31 10.47 -1.27
N LYS A 78 -5.20 10.39 -2.27
CA LYS A 78 -4.97 11.00 -3.59
C LYS A 78 -4.87 12.52 -3.54
N GLU A 79 -5.61 13.18 -2.64
CA GLU A 79 -5.50 14.63 -2.46
C GLU A 79 -4.15 15.04 -1.84
N LYS A 80 -3.63 14.25 -0.88
CA LYS A 80 -2.34 14.54 -0.22
C LYS A 80 -1.13 14.05 -1.01
N LEU A 81 -1.26 12.90 -1.64
CA LEU A 81 -0.23 12.16 -2.36
C LEU A 81 -0.79 11.75 -3.74
N PRO A 82 -0.93 12.69 -4.68
CA PRO A 82 -1.51 12.40 -6.00
C PRO A 82 -0.72 11.35 -6.78
N ASN A 83 0.58 11.25 -6.52
CA ASN A 83 1.48 10.28 -7.17
C ASN A 83 1.57 8.95 -6.42
N ALA A 84 0.99 8.81 -5.23
CA ALA A 84 1.04 7.55 -4.50
C ALA A 84 0.16 6.51 -5.20
N ARG A 85 0.72 5.31 -5.33
CA ARG A 85 0.02 4.12 -5.80
C ARG A 85 -0.74 3.50 -4.64
N ILE A 86 -1.96 3.07 -4.88
CA ILE A 86 -2.84 2.54 -3.83
C ILE A 86 -3.25 1.13 -4.24
N ILE A 87 -2.89 0.15 -3.42
CA ILE A 87 -3.39 -1.22 -3.48
C ILE A 87 -4.43 -1.36 -2.38
N MET A 88 -5.68 -1.56 -2.76
CA MET A 88 -6.72 -1.88 -1.80
C MET A 88 -6.78 -3.38 -1.55
N MET A 89 -6.89 -3.82 -0.30
CA MET A 89 -7.14 -5.20 0.08
C MET A 89 -8.56 -5.33 0.65
N SER A 90 -9.32 -6.33 0.21
CA SER A 90 -10.68 -6.56 0.73
C SER A 90 -11.07 -8.04 0.60
N GLY A 91 -11.78 -8.60 1.57
CA GLY A 91 -12.07 -10.04 1.60
C GLY A 91 -13.50 -10.49 1.27
N ILE A 92 -14.48 -9.57 1.17
CA ILE A 92 -15.90 -9.98 1.15
C ILE A 92 -16.73 -9.32 0.04
N ASP A 93 -16.23 -8.25 -0.61
CA ASP A 93 -17.05 -7.49 -1.55
C ASP A 93 -16.37 -7.30 -2.91
N LEU A 94 -16.79 -8.11 -3.89
CA LEU A 94 -16.43 -7.89 -5.30
C LEU A 94 -16.99 -6.55 -5.82
N ALA A 95 -18.10 -6.08 -5.24
CA ALA A 95 -18.65 -4.75 -5.51
C ALA A 95 -17.74 -3.62 -5.02
N ALA A 96 -16.93 -3.86 -3.97
CA ALA A 96 -15.95 -2.88 -3.51
C ALA A 96 -14.78 -2.72 -4.49
N LYS A 97 -14.54 -3.68 -5.38
CA LYS A 97 -13.48 -3.57 -6.39
C LYS A 97 -13.74 -2.42 -7.37
N ASP A 98 -14.93 -2.39 -7.96
CA ASP A 98 -15.28 -1.37 -8.96
C ASP A 98 -15.25 0.02 -8.32
N LEU A 99 -15.89 0.13 -7.15
CA LEU A 99 -15.92 1.37 -6.37
C LEU A 99 -14.52 1.83 -5.92
N ALA A 100 -13.62 0.91 -5.59
CA ALA A 100 -12.25 1.26 -5.21
C ALA A 100 -11.44 1.81 -6.40
N LEU A 101 -11.58 1.19 -7.58
CA LEU A 101 -10.94 1.66 -8.81
C LEU A 101 -11.52 3.02 -9.23
N GLU A 102 -12.84 3.21 -9.15
CA GLU A 102 -13.49 4.50 -9.37
C GLU A 102 -13.03 5.58 -8.37
N SER A 103 -12.78 5.18 -7.12
CA SER A 103 -12.28 6.08 -6.06
C SER A 103 -10.80 6.46 -6.26
N GLY A 104 -10.09 5.81 -7.19
CA GLY A 104 -8.70 6.10 -7.54
C GLY A 104 -7.69 5.09 -7.00
N ALA A 105 -8.10 3.90 -6.58
CA ALA A 105 -7.17 2.79 -6.35
C ALA A 105 -6.48 2.40 -7.67
N ASP A 106 -5.19 2.05 -7.59
CA ASP A 106 -4.41 1.58 -8.74
C ASP A 106 -4.49 0.06 -8.90
N SER A 107 -4.71 -0.65 -7.79
CA SER A 107 -4.98 -2.07 -7.78
C SER A 107 -5.90 -2.46 -6.64
N PHE A 108 -6.58 -3.57 -6.84
CA PHE A 108 -7.42 -4.22 -5.86
C PHE A 108 -6.99 -5.67 -5.71
N LEU A 109 -6.81 -6.11 -4.47
CA LEU A 109 -6.36 -7.42 -4.09
C LEU A 109 -7.43 -8.08 -3.21
N GLU A 110 -8.04 -9.14 -3.73
CA GLU A 110 -9.07 -9.88 -3.00
C GLU A 110 -8.43 -10.82 -1.97
N LYS A 111 -8.86 -10.74 -0.70
CA LYS A 111 -8.48 -11.72 0.33
C LYS A 111 -9.36 -12.98 0.19
N PRO A 112 -8.78 -14.20 0.26
CA PRO A 112 -7.38 -14.50 0.49
C PRO A 112 -6.54 -14.36 -0.79
N PHE A 113 -5.43 -13.63 -0.71
CA PHE A 113 -4.47 -13.48 -1.80
C PHE A 113 -3.23 -14.35 -1.58
N THR A 114 -2.48 -14.58 -2.66
CA THR A 114 -1.19 -15.28 -2.60
C THR A 114 -0.04 -14.29 -2.68
N LYS A 115 1.13 -14.69 -2.20
CA LYS A 115 2.38 -13.90 -2.36
C LYS A 115 2.59 -13.44 -3.80
N ALA A 116 2.33 -14.32 -4.77
CA ALA A 116 2.50 -14.01 -6.18
C ALA A 116 1.58 -12.87 -6.63
N GLN A 117 0.31 -12.87 -6.20
CA GLN A 117 -0.63 -11.80 -6.54
C GLN A 117 -0.22 -10.45 -5.94
N LEU A 118 0.18 -10.42 -4.67
CA LEU A 118 0.67 -9.20 -4.02
C LEU A 118 1.91 -8.66 -4.74
N MET A 119 2.90 -9.52 -4.99
CA MET A 119 4.15 -9.11 -5.66
C MET A 119 3.91 -8.66 -7.10
N ASP A 120 2.98 -9.27 -7.82
CA ASP A 120 2.60 -8.83 -9.17
C ASP A 120 2.03 -7.40 -9.14
N SER A 121 1.08 -7.13 -8.22
CA SER A 121 0.54 -5.78 -8.03
C SER A 121 1.62 -4.77 -7.65
N VAL A 122 2.48 -5.10 -6.69
CA VAL A 122 3.55 -4.20 -6.24
C VAL A 122 4.54 -3.91 -7.37
N ASN A 123 4.98 -4.95 -8.09
CA ASN A 123 5.94 -4.81 -9.17
C ASN A 123 5.34 -4.01 -10.34
N ARG A 124 4.07 -4.24 -10.68
CA ARG A 124 3.36 -3.46 -11.71
C ARG A 124 3.26 -1.96 -11.39
N LEU A 125 3.18 -1.62 -10.10
CA LEU A 125 2.98 -0.24 -9.65
C LEU A 125 4.29 0.50 -9.38
N LEU A 126 5.32 -0.22 -8.97
CA LEU A 126 6.62 0.35 -8.62
C LEU A 126 7.65 0.26 -9.75
N ASN A 127 7.46 -0.57 -10.77
CA ASN A 127 8.41 -0.76 -11.89
C ASN A 127 7.94 -0.07 -13.17
#